data_AF-A0A151RQ86-F1
#
_entry.id   AF-A0A151RQ86-F1
#
_cell.length_a   1.000
_cell.length_b   1.000
_cell.length_c   1.000
_cell.angle_alpha   90.00
_cell.angle_beta   90.00
_cell.angle_gamma   90.00
#
_symmetry.space_group_name_H-M   'P 1'
#
loop_
_entity.id
_entity.type
_entity.pdbx_description
1 polymer ?
#
loop_
_entity_poly.entity_id
_entity_poly.type
_entity_poly.pdbx_seq_one_letter_code
_entity_poly.pdbx_strand_id
1 'polypeptide(L)'
;MVGHNISYFKCVGALDGTHIPVTVSLEDRPKYRNRKGDVSTNVLAACGPDLRFIYVLPGWEGSAGDSRVLRDALRRQNKLEIPAGKYFLVDAGYTNGPGFLAPYRGTRYHLNEWIGNTPQNFKELFNLRHSSARNAIERSFGILKKRWKNLKGKRKMTERNNEETRSYFSWNLEMERVLADVLRDQRSLGNKSDGAWKRVAYNAAAVVLSTNFKIQVTWENVKNRIKLWRSWYGVVSDILSQSGFDWDGTKHMITVDNENAWNEYVNAHKEARQFRFKVIANWDDIVDLCAKDRATGHGAETAMDADEVMSREINEGELGLEDVSDTIYLDEPGSTTQRRGQSSASTSTQSQRRKMGEKDGIANSLKEVAESLKRLVQAFDIAIDEDAFIQEVLAEAALIPNLNQHQWTKAVKWLSDTPKQLAIVKALPIEKKAAYVLTHIS
;
A
#
# COMPACT_ATOMS: atom_id res chain seq x y z
N MET A 1 -5.30 21.81 -27.28
CA MET A 1 -4.35 21.32 -28.30
C MET A 1 -3.76 20.02 -27.82
N VAL A 2 -3.97 18.98 -28.61
CA VAL A 2 -3.71 17.56 -28.33
C VAL A 2 -2.19 17.34 -28.25
N GLY A 3 -1.70 16.93 -27.08
CA GLY A 3 -0.30 16.55 -26.89
C GLY A 3 -0.02 15.28 -27.66
N HIS A 4 0.69 15.41 -28.79
CA HIS A 4 1.23 14.29 -29.54
C HIS A 4 2.04 13.37 -28.60
N ASN A 5 1.53 12.16 -28.42
CA ASN A 5 2.24 11.00 -27.87
C ASN A 5 3.48 10.75 -28.74
N ILE A 6 4.64 11.23 -28.29
CA ILE A 6 5.90 10.60 -28.70
C ILE A 6 5.96 9.31 -27.88
N SER A 7 5.61 8.19 -28.54
CA SER A 7 5.88 6.87 -28.02
C SER A 7 7.37 6.77 -27.74
N TYR A 8 7.73 6.48 -26.50
CA TYR A 8 9.06 6.01 -26.14
C TYR A 8 9.26 4.63 -26.77
N PHE A 9 9.49 4.62 -28.08
CA PHE A 9 9.79 3.42 -28.84
C PHE A 9 10.93 2.71 -28.10
N LYS A 10 10.67 1.48 -27.65
CA LYS A 10 11.60 0.59 -26.94
C LYS A 10 11.77 0.80 -25.42
N CYS A 11 10.98 1.63 -24.76
CA CYS A 11 10.93 1.66 -23.29
C CYS A 11 10.12 0.45 -22.76
N VAL A 12 10.71 -0.35 -21.87
CA VAL A 12 10.04 -1.48 -21.21
C VAL A 12 9.24 -1.01 -20.00
N GLY A 13 9.73 0.03 -19.32
CA GLY A 13 9.16 0.49 -18.08
C GLY A 13 10.13 1.34 -17.25
N ALA A 14 9.88 1.40 -15.96
CA ALA A 14 10.67 2.18 -15.01
C ALA A 14 11.28 1.27 -13.94
N LEU A 15 12.50 1.60 -13.49
CA LEU A 15 13.22 0.88 -12.45
C LEU A 15 13.68 1.82 -11.35
N ASP A 16 13.46 1.39 -10.12
CA ASP A 16 13.93 2.11 -8.95
C ASP A 16 14.08 1.24 -7.69
N GLY A 17 14.80 1.76 -6.71
CA GLY A 17 14.92 1.18 -5.38
C GLY A 17 13.81 1.67 -4.46
N THR A 18 13.37 0.82 -3.53
CA THR A 18 12.49 1.21 -2.44
C THR A 18 12.96 0.60 -1.13
N HIS A 19 12.89 1.38 -0.07
CA HIS A 19 13.19 0.89 1.27
C HIS A 19 11.94 0.33 1.93
N ILE A 20 12.08 -0.88 2.48
CA ILE A 20 11.06 -1.54 3.30
C ILE A 20 11.61 -1.67 4.72
N PRO A 21 10.87 -1.26 5.76
CA PRO A 21 11.33 -1.37 7.14
C PRO A 21 11.56 -2.83 7.53
N VAL A 22 12.63 -3.08 8.29
CA VAL A 22 12.93 -4.42 8.81
C VAL A 22 13.41 -4.33 10.25
N THR A 23 13.12 -5.38 11.02
CA THR A 23 13.69 -5.59 12.33
C THR A 23 14.89 -6.51 12.19
N VAL A 24 16.06 -6.05 12.62
CA VAL A 24 17.29 -6.84 12.64
C VAL A 24 17.94 -6.77 14.02
N SER A 25 18.83 -7.71 14.31
CA SER A 25 19.63 -7.74 15.53
C SER A 25 20.41 -6.43 15.71
N LEU A 26 20.73 -6.07 16.96
CA LEU A 26 21.51 -4.87 17.26
C LEU A 26 22.84 -4.83 16.50
N GLU A 27 23.46 -6.00 16.29
CA GLU A 27 24.73 -6.18 15.57
C GLU A 27 24.62 -5.86 14.07
N ASP A 28 23.48 -6.16 13.44
CA ASP A 28 23.27 -5.95 12.01
C ASP A 28 22.62 -4.59 11.68
N ARG A 29 22.04 -3.90 12.67
CA ARG A 29 21.42 -2.56 12.50
C ARG A 29 22.28 -1.57 11.69
N PRO A 30 23.61 -1.44 11.89
CA PRO A 30 24.43 -0.52 11.11
C PRO A 30 24.39 -0.79 9.59
N LYS A 31 24.32 -2.06 9.18
CA LYS A 31 24.28 -2.45 7.77
C LYS A 31 22.93 -2.12 7.15
N TYR A 32 21.85 -2.28 7.88
CA TYR A 32 20.49 -2.01 7.41
C TYR A 32 20.07 -0.55 7.55
N ARG A 33 20.94 0.32 8.07
CA ARG A 33 20.67 1.75 8.21
C ARG A 33 20.77 2.44 6.86
N ASN A 34 19.66 3.01 6.39
CA ASN A 34 19.62 3.77 5.14
C ASN A 34 20.18 5.19 5.32
N ARG A 35 20.26 5.95 4.22
CA ARG A 35 20.73 7.35 4.24
C ARG A 35 19.87 8.29 5.09
N LYS A 36 18.61 7.93 5.33
CA LYS A 36 17.70 8.64 6.23
C LYS A 36 17.88 8.18 7.68
N GLY A 37 18.74 7.22 7.98
CA GLY A 37 18.99 6.74 9.33
C GLY A 37 18.01 5.69 9.82
N ASP A 38 17.03 5.30 9.00
CA ASP A 38 16.05 4.25 9.32
C ASP A 38 16.61 2.86 9.01
N VAL A 39 16.21 1.86 9.79
CA VAL A 39 16.57 0.45 9.55
C VAL A 39 15.61 -0.13 8.51
N SER A 40 16.15 -0.51 7.34
CA SER A 40 15.36 -0.98 6.20
C SER A 40 16.16 -1.96 5.33
N THR A 41 15.47 -2.79 4.56
CA THR A 41 16.03 -3.50 3.41
C THR A 41 15.79 -2.68 2.15
N ASN A 42 16.79 -2.62 1.27
CA ASN A 42 16.64 -2.03 -0.06
C ASN A 42 16.06 -3.11 -0.99
N VAL A 43 15.01 -2.74 -1.73
CA VAL A 43 14.35 -3.60 -2.72
C VAL A 43 14.39 -2.88 -4.06
N LEU A 44 15.08 -3.46 -5.03
CA LEU A 44 15.07 -2.97 -6.40
C LEU A 44 13.88 -3.58 -7.13
N ALA A 45 13.13 -2.77 -7.88
CA ALA A 45 12.09 -3.31 -8.74
C ALA A 45 12.03 -2.58 -10.08
N ALA A 46 11.54 -3.28 -11.09
CA ALA A 46 11.16 -2.73 -12.38
C ALA A 46 9.67 -2.96 -12.61
N CYS A 47 8.97 -1.98 -13.16
CA CYS A 47 7.56 -2.09 -13.51
C CYS A 47 7.29 -1.63 -14.94
N GLY A 48 6.28 -2.22 -15.56
CA GLY A 48 5.78 -1.79 -16.86
C GLY A 48 4.91 -0.54 -16.79
N PRO A 49 4.45 -0.02 -17.95
CA PRO A 49 3.52 1.11 -18.02
C PRO A 49 2.16 0.82 -17.37
N ASP A 50 1.77 -0.46 -17.28
CA ASP A 50 0.54 -0.95 -16.65
C ASP A 50 0.65 -1.09 -15.11
N LEU A 51 1.76 -0.61 -14.53
CA LEU A 51 2.08 -0.66 -13.09
C LEU A 51 2.29 -2.09 -12.54
N ARG A 52 2.45 -3.10 -13.40
CA ARG A 52 2.83 -4.44 -12.97
C ARG A 52 4.35 -4.54 -12.79
N PHE A 53 4.78 -5.22 -11.73
CA PHE A 53 6.19 -5.49 -11.52
C PHE A 53 6.67 -6.57 -12.49
N ILE A 54 7.67 -6.24 -13.29
CA ILE A 54 8.35 -7.14 -14.23
C ILE A 54 9.50 -7.85 -13.52
N TYR A 55 10.11 -7.18 -12.55
CA TYR A 55 11.23 -7.72 -11.80
C TYR A 55 11.24 -7.15 -10.38
N VAL A 56 11.57 -7.99 -9.40
CA VAL A 56 11.74 -7.59 -8.00
C VAL A 56 12.96 -8.29 -7.42
N LEU A 57 13.85 -7.51 -6.81
CA LEU A 57 15.02 -7.94 -6.08
C LEU A 57 14.95 -7.44 -4.63
N PRO A 58 14.50 -8.28 -3.68
CA PRO A 58 14.52 -7.98 -2.26
C PRO A 58 15.82 -8.45 -1.57
N GLY A 59 16.03 -7.99 -0.33
CA GLY A 59 17.01 -8.57 0.58
C GLY A 59 18.36 -7.85 0.66
N TRP A 60 18.51 -6.71 0.01
CA TRP A 60 19.72 -5.89 0.14
C TRP A 60 19.72 -5.10 1.44
N GLU A 61 20.90 -4.86 2.01
CA GLU A 61 21.01 -4.05 3.22
C GLU A 61 20.59 -2.60 2.93
N GLY A 62 19.94 -1.92 3.89
CA GLY A 62 19.50 -0.53 3.70
C GLY A 62 20.61 0.47 3.42
N SER A 63 21.86 0.18 3.78
CA SER A 63 23.04 0.98 3.42
C SER A 63 23.53 0.74 1.99
N ALA A 64 23.06 -0.30 1.30
CA ALA A 64 23.49 -0.61 -0.04
C ALA A 64 23.02 0.46 -1.03
N GLY A 65 23.98 1.06 -1.72
CA GLY A 65 23.70 2.03 -2.77
C GLY A 65 23.07 1.38 -4.00
N ASP A 66 22.19 2.13 -4.67
CA ASP A 66 21.37 1.66 -5.79
C ASP A 66 22.19 1.05 -6.93
N SER A 67 23.38 1.61 -7.24
CA SER A 67 24.27 1.05 -8.27
C SER A 67 24.82 -0.34 -7.89
N ARG A 68 24.99 -0.63 -6.60
CA ARG A 68 25.44 -1.95 -6.12
C ARG A 68 24.33 -2.97 -6.27
N VAL A 69 23.12 -2.60 -5.86
CA VAL A 69 21.92 -3.44 -5.99
C VAL A 69 21.62 -3.75 -7.45
N LEU A 70 21.71 -2.75 -8.34
CA LEU A 70 21.52 -2.93 -9.78
C LEU A 70 22.58 -3.86 -10.39
N ARG A 71 23.85 -3.72 -10.03
CA ARG A 71 24.93 -4.58 -10.54
C ARG A 71 24.68 -6.05 -10.21
N ASP A 72 24.19 -6.31 -9.01
CA ASP A 72 23.82 -7.66 -8.60
C ASP A 72 22.58 -8.18 -9.32
N ALA A 73 21.56 -7.33 -9.54
CA ALA A 73 20.40 -7.67 -10.35
C ALA A 73 20.78 -8.17 -11.76
N LEU A 74 21.88 -7.66 -12.32
CA LEU A 74 22.34 -8.01 -13.67
C LEU A 74 23.22 -9.27 -13.73
N ARG A 75 23.79 -9.73 -12.61
CA ARG A 75 24.82 -10.80 -12.60
C ARG A 75 24.36 -12.11 -11.97
N ARG A 76 23.28 -12.08 -11.20
CA ARG A 76 22.68 -13.24 -10.54
C ARG A 76 22.05 -14.22 -11.53
N GLN A 77 21.74 -15.43 -11.05
CA GLN A 77 21.11 -16.47 -11.86
C GLN A 77 19.71 -16.08 -12.34
N ASN A 78 18.88 -15.49 -11.46
CA ASN A 78 17.60 -14.88 -11.82
C ASN A 78 17.80 -13.40 -12.15
N LYS A 79 18.60 -13.11 -13.18
CA LYS A 79 18.95 -11.73 -13.54
C LYS A 79 17.76 -10.95 -14.07
N LEU A 80 17.83 -9.63 -13.93
CA LEU A 80 16.98 -8.72 -14.70
C LEU A 80 17.35 -8.85 -16.18
N GLU A 81 16.41 -9.33 -16.99
CA GLU A 81 16.58 -9.43 -18.43
C GLU A 81 16.11 -8.16 -19.11
N ILE A 82 16.95 -7.65 -20.01
CA ILE A 82 16.66 -6.45 -20.79
C ILE A 82 16.58 -6.89 -22.25
N PRO A 83 15.39 -6.82 -22.88
CA PRO A 83 15.25 -7.18 -24.28
C PRO A 83 16.18 -6.36 -25.17
N ALA A 84 16.70 -6.97 -26.23
CA ALA A 84 17.66 -6.34 -27.12
C ALA A 84 17.10 -5.03 -27.71
N GLY A 85 17.89 -3.96 -27.61
CA GLY A 85 17.50 -2.63 -28.07
C GLY A 85 16.44 -1.91 -27.23
N LYS A 86 15.96 -2.52 -26.14
CA LYS A 86 15.02 -1.90 -25.19
C LYS A 86 15.74 -1.35 -23.95
N TYR A 87 15.05 -0.53 -23.16
CA TYR A 87 15.61 0.10 -21.95
C TYR A 87 14.58 0.36 -20.84
N PHE A 88 15.06 0.50 -19.61
CA PHE A 88 14.31 0.99 -18.44
C PHE A 88 14.67 2.44 -18.13
N LEU A 89 13.66 3.22 -17.73
CA LEU A 89 13.87 4.55 -17.16
C LEU A 89 14.34 4.43 -15.71
N VAL A 90 15.45 5.09 -15.37
CA VAL A 90 16.09 5.02 -14.05
C VAL A 90 16.31 6.40 -13.44
N ASP A 91 16.49 6.46 -12.12
CA ASP A 91 16.79 7.73 -11.43
C ASP A 91 18.16 8.31 -11.85
N ALA A 92 18.37 9.60 -11.59
CA ALA A 92 19.65 10.28 -11.82
C ALA A 92 20.82 9.64 -11.05
N GLY A 93 20.53 8.94 -9.95
CA GLY A 93 21.50 8.17 -9.17
C GLY A 93 22.07 6.94 -9.88
N TYR A 94 21.45 6.48 -10.97
CA TYR A 94 21.94 5.36 -11.78
C TYR A 94 22.85 5.83 -12.91
N THR A 95 23.71 4.92 -13.37
CA THR A 95 24.61 5.17 -14.50
C THR A 95 23.89 4.87 -15.81
N ASN A 96 24.00 5.78 -16.79
CA ASN A 96 23.55 5.51 -18.16
C ASN A 96 24.36 4.36 -18.77
N GLY A 97 23.69 3.46 -19.47
CA GLY A 97 24.33 2.33 -20.14
C GLY A 97 23.33 1.53 -20.99
N PRO A 98 23.79 0.50 -21.70
CA PRO A 98 22.90 -0.38 -22.44
C PRO A 98 21.77 -0.89 -21.54
N GLY A 99 20.53 -0.60 -21.93
CA GLY A 99 19.34 -1.01 -21.19
C GLY A 99 18.85 -0.05 -20.10
N PHE A 100 19.55 1.06 -19.82
CA PHE A 100 19.16 2.01 -18.77
C PHE A 100 19.29 3.46 -19.24
N LEU A 101 18.23 4.23 -19.02
CA LEU A 101 18.14 5.63 -19.43
C LEU A 101 17.81 6.53 -18.22
N ALA A 102 18.80 7.28 -17.78
CA ALA A 102 18.74 8.27 -16.71
C ALA A 102 18.45 9.69 -17.28
N PRO A 103 17.89 10.61 -16.49
CA PRO A 103 17.64 11.99 -16.91
C PRO A 103 18.94 12.77 -17.15
N TYR A 104 18.83 13.90 -17.86
CA TYR A 104 19.92 14.88 -17.94
C TYR A 104 20.16 15.49 -16.55
N ARG A 105 21.42 15.41 -16.08
CA ARG A 105 21.84 16.00 -14.81
C ARG A 105 21.97 17.52 -14.91
N GLY A 106 21.77 18.20 -13.78
CA GLY A 106 21.87 19.67 -13.70
C GLY A 106 20.77 20.40 -14.48
N THR A 107 19.67 19.71 -14.80
CA THR A 107 18.50 20.25 -15.49
C THR A 107 17.26 19.93 -14.67
N ARG A 108 16.26 20.83 -14.67
CA ARG A 108 14.97 20.66 -13.96
C ARG A 108 14.37 19.29 -14.25
N TYR A 109 13.84 18.62 -13.23
CA TYR A 109 13.43 17.20 -13.34
C TYR A 109 12.16 16.85 -12.57
N HIS A 110 11.98 17.35 -11.34
CA HIS A 110 10.86 16.94 -10.50
C HIS A 110 9.53 17.50 -11.04
N LEU A 111 8.48 16.67 -11.07
CA LEU A 111 7.18 17.05 -11.62
C LEU A 111 6.61 18.34 -11.02
N ASN A 112 6.83 18.57 -9.72
CA ASN A 112 6.38 19.78 -9.01
C ASN A 112 7.07 21.06 -9.51
N GLU A 113 8.26 20.97 -10.09
CA GLU A 113 8.98 22.13 -10.63
C GLU A 113 8.35 22.64 -11.93
N TRP A 114 7.45 21.88 -12.55
CA TRP A 114 6.77 22.24 -13.80
C TRP A 114 5.42 22.92 -13.60
N ILE A 115 4.95 23.05 -12.35
CA ILE A 115 3.72 23.80 -12.05
C ILE A 115 3.96 25.28 -12.39
N GLY A 116 3.29 25.76 -13.45
CA GLY A 116 3.45 27.13 -13.97
C GLY A 116 4.69 27.37 -14.83
N ASN A 117 5.49 26.34 -15.15
CA ASN A 117 6.71 26.47 -15.95
C ASN A 117 6.66 25.57 -17.18
N THR A 118 7.01 26.11 -18.35
CA THR A 118 7.13 25.34 -19.59
C THR A 118 8.59 24.99 -19.88
N PRO A 119 8.89 23.78 -20.41
CA PRO A 119 10.23 23.41 -20.83
C PRO A 119 10.81 24.40 -21.84
N GLN A 120 12.01 24.92 -21.57
CA GLN A 120 12.68 25.93 -22.39
C GLN A 120 13.64 25.31 -23.41
N ASN A 121 14.07 24.07 -23.19
CA ASN A 121 15.03 23.40 -24.05
C ASN A 121 14.77 21.89 -24.14
N PHE A 122 15.47 21.23 -25.06
CA PHE A 122 15.26 19.79 -25.31
C PHE A 122 15.62 18.91 -24.10
N LYS A 123 16.57 19.32 -23.25
CA LYS A 123 16.95 18.57 -22.04
C LYS A 123 15.86 18.64 -20.99
N GLU A 124 15.27 19.82 -20.81
CA GLU A 124 14.11 20.05 -19.95
C GLU A 124 12.89 19.28 -20.43
N LEU A 125 12.59 19.32 -21.73
CA LEU A 125 11.49 18.56 -22.31
C LEU A 125 11.70 17.05 -22.14
N PHE A 126 12.93 16.58 -22.33
CA PHE A 126 13.28 15.19 -22.07
C PHE A 126 13.07 14.82 -20.60
N ASN A 127 13.58 15.62 -19.66
CA ASN A 127 13.47 15.37 -18.23
C ASN A 127 12.03 15.38 -17.73
N LEU A 128 11.19 16.31 -18.22
CA LEU A 128 9.76 16.34 -17.91
C LEU A 128 9.06 15.04 -18.33
N ARG A 129 9.32 14.59 -19.56
CA ARG A 129 8.70 13.37 -20.08
C ARG A 129 9.26 12.12 -19.42
N HIS A 130 10.57 12.11 -19.14
CA HIS A 130 11.25 11.04 -18.40
C HIS A 130 10.66 10.91 -17.00
N SER A 131 10.55 12.00 -16.22
CA SER A 131 10.00 11.96 -14.86
C SER A 131 8.52 11.57 -14.85
N SER A 132 7.74 12.04 -15.83
CA SER A 132 6.34 11.63 -16.01
C SER A 132 6.18 10.13 -16.24
N ALA A 133 6.99 9.55 -17.14
CA ALA A 133 6.95 8.12 -17.42
C ALA A 133 7.54 7.28 -16.27
N ARG A 134 8.64 7.73 -15.65
CA ARG A 134 9.28 7.05 -14.53
C ARG A 134 8.38 6.99 -13.31
N ASN A 135 7.47 7.94 -13.13
CA ASN A 135 6.47 7.94 -12.04
C ASN A 135 5.66 6.63 -11.95
N ALA A 136 5.61 5.81 -13.01
CA ALA A 136 5.05 4.46 -12.95
C ALA A 136 5.63 3.62 -11.79
N ILE A 137 6.95 3.62 -11.56
CA ILE A 137 7.56 2.80 -10.50
C ILE A 137 7.23 3.33 -9.10
N GLU A 138 7.21 4.65 -8.94
CA GLU A 138 6.86 5.31 -7.68
C GLU A 138 5.38 5.05 -7.32
N ARG A 139 4.49 5.13 -8.31
CA ARG A 139 3.07 4.76 -8.17
C ARG A 139 2.89 3.29 -7.83
N SER A 140 3.64 2.40 -8.49
CA SER A 140 3.59 0.95 -8.23
C SER A 140 4.00 0.63 -6.80
N PHE A 141 5.09 1.24 -6.30
CA PHE A 141 5.46 1.15 -4.89
C PHE A 141 4.42 1.77 -3.95
N GLY A 142 3.81 2.88 -4.34
CA GLY A 142 2.72 3.52 -3.60
C GLY A 142 1.51 2.60 -3.42
N ILE A 143 1.09 1.92 -4.50
CA ILE A 143 0.01 0.94 -4.48
C ILE A 143 0.39 -0.25 -3.59
N LEU A 144 1.59 -0.81 -3.77
CA LEU A 144 2.13 -1.90 -2.95
C LEU A 144 2.07 -1.53 -1.46
N LYS A 145 2.66 -0.40 -1.07
CA LYS A 145 2.71 0.04 0.33
C LYS A 145 1.34 0.45 0.88
N LYS A 146 0.40 0.88 0.03
CA LYS A 146 -0.99 1.17 0.44
C LYS A 146 -1.75 -0.12 0.76
N ARG A 147 -1.57 -1.16 -0.08
CA ARG A 147 -2.20 -2.47 0.10
C ARG A 147 -1.61 -3.22 1.30
N TRP A 148 -0.29 -3.18 1.46
CA TRP A 148 0.41 -3.80 2.58
C TRP A 148 1.00 -2.74 3.49
N LYS A 149 0.20 -2.25 4.45
CA LYS A 149 0.56 -1.17 5.38
C LYS A 149 1.84 -1.47 6.17
N ASN A 150 2.15 -2.75 6.42
CA ASN A 150 3.35 -3.21 7.11
C ASN A 150 4.65 -2.86 6.34
N LEU A 151 4.56 -2.59 5.03
CA LEU A 151 5.69 -2.17 4.19
C LEU A 151 5.95 -0.65 4.24
N LYS A 152 5.08 0.12 4.91
CA LYS A 152 5.30 1.56 5.14
C LYS A 152 6.24 1.75 6.34
N GLY A 153 7.29 2.53 6.14
CA GLY A 153 8.13 3.03 7.24
C GLY A 153 7.35 3.87 8.23
N LYS A 154 7.85 3.90 9.47
CA LYS A 154 7.45 4.91 10.45
C LYS A 154 7.65 6.28 9.79
N ARG A 155 6.64 7.14 9.81
CA ARG A 155 6.75 8.50 9.26
C ARG A 155 7.89 9.22 9.99
N LYS A 156 8.83 9.80 9.23
CA LYS A 156 9.76 10.79 9.78
C LYS A 156 9.00 12.07 10.06
N MET A 157 8.84 12.37 11.33
CA MET A 157 8.50 13.69 11.82
C MET A 157 9.75 14.57 11.67
N THR A 158 9.63 15.69 10.97
CA THR A 158 10.65 16.73 10.90
C THR A 158 10.92 17.25 12.31
N GLU A 159 12.20 17.45 12.62
CA GLU A 159 12.70 17.89 13.93
C GLU A 159 11.90 19.07 14.49
N ARG A 160 11.23 18.84 15.62
CA ARG A 160 10.92 19.86 16.63
C ARG A 160 10.80 19.15 17.98
N ASN A 161 11.82 19.39 18.80
CA ASN A 161 12.01 19.22 20.24
C ASN A 161 11.52 17.92 20.94
N ASN A 162 12.40 17.42 21.81
CA ASN A 162 12.16 16.33 22.75
C ASN A 162 10.85 16.51 23.52
N GLU A 163 9.87 15.67 23.20
CA GLU A 163 8.92 15.10 24.14
C GLU A 163 8.55 13.71 23.60
N GLU A 164 8.40 12.75 24.51
CA GLU A 164 8.34 11.31 24.30
C GLU A 164 7.67 10.90 22.98
N THR A 165 8.40 10.18 22.13
CA THR A 165 7.91 9.69 20.84
C THR A 165 6.65 8.83 21.06
N ARG A 166 5.47 9.44 20.89
CA ARG A 166 4.16 8.80 20.98
C ARG A 166 4.06 7.74 19.88
N SER A 167 4.31 6.49 20.26
CA SER A 167 4.24 5.33 19.38
C SER A 167 2.81 5.19 18.86
N TYR A 168 2.62 5.41 17.57
CA TYR A 168 1.32 5.30 16.90
C TYR A 168 0.75 3.88 17.08
N PHE A 169 -0.37 3.77 17.80
CA PHE A 169 -1.00 2.50 18.14
C PHE A 169 -1.71 1.89 16.92
N SER A 170 -1.32 0.69 16.49
CA SER A 170 -1.85 0.04 15.28
C SER A 170 -2.52 -1.28 15.62
N TRP A 171 -3.80 -1.41 15.23
CA TRP A 171 -4.57 -2.64 15.39
C TRP A 171 -4.20 -3.69 14.34
N ASN A 172 -4.22 -4.97 14.76
CA ASN A 172 -4.12 -6.13 13.89
C ASN A 172 -5.30 -7.07 14.13
N LEU A 173 -5.51 -8.05 13.24
CA LEU A 173 -6.67 -8.95 13.29
C LEU A 173 -6.77 -9.72 14.62
N GLU A 174 -5.64 -10.13 15.19
CA GLU A 174 -5.62 -10.88 16.44
C GLU A 174 -6.02 -10.00 17.64
N MET A 175 -5.55 -8.75 17.67
CA MET A 175 -6.00 -7.76 18.66
C MET A 175 -7.48 -7.45 18.51
N GLU A 176 -8.00 -7.43 17.28
CA GLU A 176 -9.41 -7.19 17.00
C GLU A 176 -10.29 -8.34 17.46
N ARG A 177 -9.84 -9.59 17.30
CA ARG A 177 -10.51 -10.78 17.84
C ARG A 177 -10.53 -10.77 19.37
N VAL A 178 -9.37 -10.56 20.01
CA VAL A 178 -9.28 -10.47 21.46
C VAL A 178 -10.16 -9.34 21.99
N LEU A 179 -10.18 -8.18 21.31
CA LEU A 179 -11.08 -7.09 21.67
C LEU A 179 -12.55 -7.52 21.59
N ALA A 180 -12.95 -8.20 20.52
CA ALA A 180 -14.32 -8.67 20.36
C ALA A 180 -14.73 -9.64 21.48
N ASP A 181 -13.86 -10.60 21.82
CA ASP A 181 -14.11 -11.58 22.88
C ASP A 181 -14.25 -10.91 24.24
N VAL A 182 -13.34 -10.00 24.60
CA VAL A 182 -13.46 -9.26 25.87
C VAL A 182 -14.75 -8.43 25.89
N LEU A 183 -15.14 -7.80 24.78
CA LEU A 183 -16.40 -7.06 24.73
C LEU A 183 -17.62 -7.96 24.88
N ARG A 184 -17.60 -9.19 24.33
CA ARG A 184 -18.66 -10.18 24.57
C ARG A 184 -18.76 -10.54 26.05
N ASP A 185 -17.64 -10.75 26.72
CA ASP A 185 -17.60 -11.00 28.16
C ASP A 185 -18.14 -9.82 28.95
N GLN A 186 -17.69 -8.60 28.64
CA GLN A 186 -18.15 -7.37 29.31
C GLN A 186 -19.65 -7.12 29.09
N ARG A 187 -20.20 -7.51 27.93
CA ARG A 187 -21.65 -7.47 27.67
C ARG A 187 -22.40 -8.45 28.57
N SER A 188 -21.88 -9.66 28.76
CA SER A 188 -22.48 -10.66 29.68
C SER A 188 -22.45 -10.21 31.14
N LEU A 189 -21.45 -9.42 31.53
CA LEU A 189 -21.31 -8.83 32.86
C LEU A 189 -22.17 -7.57 33.08
N GLY A 190 -23.02 -7.17 32.13
CA GLY A 190 -23.89 -5.99 32.29
C GLY A 190 -23.16 -4.64 32.18
N ASN A 191 -21.96 -4.62 31.60
CA ASN A 191 -21.18 -3.40 31.38
C ASN A 191 -21.51 -2.66 30.07
N LYS A 192 -22.66 -3.00 29.47
CA LYS A 192 -23.26 -2.28 28.33
C LYS A 192 -24.70 -1.89 28.70
N SER A 193 -25.04 -0.61 28.59
CA SER A 193 -26.38 -0.05 28.88
C SER A 193 -26.78 0.96 27.81
N ASP A 194 -28.02 0.91 27.34
CA ASP A 194 -28.60 1.81 26.32
C ASP A 194 -27.71 2.01 25.08
N GLY A 195 -27.09 0.91 24.61
CA GLY A 195 -26.19 0.92 23.46
C GLY A 195 -24.80 1.53 23.70
N ALA A 196 -24.49 1.94 24.92
CA ALA A 196 -23.20 2.48 25.33
C ALA A 196 -22.43 1.52 26.26
N TRP A 197 -21.12 1.42 26.06
CA TRP A 197 -20.24 0.68 26.96
C TRP A 197 -19.84 1.53 28.16
N LYS A 198 -19.90 0.95 29.36
CA LYS A 198 -19.41 1.57 30.60
C LYS A 198 -17.87 1.64 30.58
N ARG A 199 -17.30 2.60 31.32
CA ARG A 199 -15.83 2.79 31.39
C ARG A 199 -15.08 1.53 31.84
N VAL A 200 -15.69 0.74 32.71
CA VAL A 200 -15.17 -0.55 33.19
C VAL A 200 -14.90 -1.52 32.03
N ALA A 201 -15.77 -1.56 31.01
CA ALA A 201 -15.59 -2.43 29.85
C ALA A 201 -14.36 -2.03 29.01
N TYR A 202 -14.17 -0.72 28.76
CA TYR A 202 -13.02 -0.22 28.02
C TYR A 202 -11.71 -0.49 28.77
N ASN A 203 -11.70 -0.28 30.09
CA ASN A 203 -10.54 -0.55 30.94
C ASN A 203 -10.19 -2.04 30.95
N ALA A 204 -11.18 -2.92 31.11
CA ALA A 204 -10.97 -4.36 31.09
C ALA A 204 -10.36 -4.83 29.76
N ALA A 205 -10.91 -4.36 28.63
CA ALA A 205 -10.34 -4.63 27.31
C ALA A 205 -8.91 -4.12 27.15
N ALA A 206 -8.62 -2.90 27.62
CA ALA A 206 -7.28 -2.32 27.58
C ALA A 206 -6.27 -3.15 28.38
N VAL A 207 -6.63 -3.63 29.57
CA VAL A 207 -5.77 -4.48 30.42
C VAL A 207 -5.49 -5.83 29.75
N VAL A 208 -6.51 -6.50 29.23
CA VAL A 208 -6.36 -7.79 28.55
C VAL A 208 -5.48 -7.65 27.30
N LEU A 209 -5.75 -6.65 26.46
CA LEU A 209 -4.97 -6.40 25.26
C LEU A 209 -3.51 -6.05 25.60
N SER A 210 -3.28 -5.22 26.62
CA SER A 210 -1.93 -4.86 27.04
C SER A 210 -1.15 -6.07 27.53
N THR A 211 -1.81 -6.94 28.29
CA THR A 211 -1.20 -8.15 28.85
C THR A 211 -0.89 -9.20 27.79
N ASN A 212 -1.81 -9.41 26.84
CA ASN A 212 -1.70 -10.44 25.80
C ASN A 212 -0.64 -10.07 24.75
N PHE A 213 -0.59 -8.80 24.35
CA PHE A 213 0.29 -8.35 23.27
C PHE A 213 1.57 -7.67 23.76
N LYS A 214 1.75 -7.50 25.09
CA LYS A 214 2.90 -6.82 25.71
C LYS A 214 3.12 -5.41 25.14
N ILE A 215 2.03 -4.69 24.91
CA ILE A 215 1.99 -3.31 24.42
C ILE A 215 1.17 -2.45 25.38
N GLN A 216 1.38 -1.14 25.36
CA GLN A 216 0.54 -0.21 26.13
C GLN A 216 -0.73 0.10 25.33
N VAL A 217 -1.88 -0.40 25.80
CA VAL A 217 -3.21 -0.09 25.26
C VAL A 217 -3.97 0.72 26.31
N THR A 218 -4.48 1.89 25.95
CA THR A 218 -5.36 2.67 26.83
C THR A 218 -6.82 2.40 26.52
N TRP A 219 -7.70 2.72 27.48
CA TRP A 219 -9.13 2.62 27.30
C TRP A 219 -9.65 3.58 26.20
N GLU A 220 -8.98 4.71 25.94
CA GLU A 220 -9.29 5.58 24.79
C GLU A 220 -9.01 4.88 23.46
N ASN A 221 -7.89 4.14 23.34
CA ASN A 221 -7.60 3.37 22.12
C ASN A 221 -8.72 2.37 21.81
N VAL A 222 -9.21 1.69 22.86
CA VAL A 222 -10.32 0.74 22.76
C VAL A 222 -11.63 1.43 22.38
N LYS A 223 -12.00 2.50 23.10
CA LYS A 223 -13.23 3.27 22.85
C LYS A 223 -13.27 3.77 21.40
N ASN A 224 -12.17 4.31 20.92
CA ASN A 224 -12.06 4.83 19.56
C ASN A 224 -12.15 3.72 18.51
N ARG A 225 -11.58 2.54 18.78
CA ARG A 225 -11.74 1.39 17.88
C ARG A 225 -13.20 0.94 17.76
N ILE A 226 -13.92 0.91 18.87
CA ILE A 226 -15.33 0.55 18.91
C ILE A 226 -16.18 1.58 18.18
N LYS A 227 -15.89 2.88 18.33
CA LYS A 227 -16.53 3.94 17.53
C LYS A 227 -16.37 3.70 16.03
N LEU A 228 -15.14 3.36 15.60
CA LEU A 228 -14.85 3.07 14.20
C LEU A 228 -15.63 1.84 13.70
N TRP A 229 -15.73 0.79 14.50
CA TRP A 229 -16.56 -0.39 14.18
C TRP A 229 -18.04 -0.03 14.00
N ARG A 230 -18.60 0.80 14.88
CA ARG A 230 -19.99 1.28 14.74
C ARG A 230 -20.19 2.07 13.45
N SER A 231 -19.24 2.94 13.11
CA SER A 231 -19.27 3.72 11.88
C SER A 231 -19.18 2.83 10.63
N TRP A 232 -18.25 1.87 10.60
CA TRP A 232 -18.13 0.91 9.50
C TRP A 232 -19.38 0.05 9.37
N TYR A 233 -19.93 -0.43 10.49
CA TYR A 233 -21.19 -1.14 10.51
C TYR A 233 -22.31 -0.32 9.88
N GLY A 234 -22.39 0.97 10.23
CA GLY A 234 -23.37 1.90 9.65
C GLY A 234 -23.31 1.91 8.12
N VAL A 235 -22.15 2.29 7.57
CA VAL A 235 -21.97 2.44 6.12
C VAL A 235 -22.16 1.12 5.38
N VAL A 236 -21.56 0.03 5.86
CA VAL A 236 -21.64 -1.27 5.18
C VAL A 236 -23.05 -1.83 5.26
N SER A 237 -23.74 -1.69 6.40
CA SER A 237 -25.14 -2.09 6.52
C SER A 237 -26.05 -1.29 5.58
N ASP A 238 -25.77 0.00 5.36
CA ASP A 238 -26.53 0.82 4.41
C ASP A 238 -26.29 0.39 2.96
N ILE A 239 -25.05 0.03 2.59
CA ILE A 239 -24.75 -0.53 1.27
C ILE A 239 -25.49 -1.86 1.07
N LEU A 240 -25.40 -2.78 2.04
CA LEU A 240 -26.00 -4.11 1.94
C LEU A 240 -27.54 -4.09 2.00
N SER A 241 -28.14 -2.97 2.41
CA SER A 241 -29.59 -2.76 2.35
C SER A 241 -30.11 -2.48 0.94
N GLN A 242 -29.22 -2.10 0.01
CA GLN A 242 -29.58 -1.76 -1.36
C GLN A 242 -29.55 -3.00 -2.26
N SER A 243 -30.46 -3.06 -3.24
CA SER A 243 -30.49 -4.15 -4.21
C SER A 243 -29.25 -4.15 -5.11
N GLY A 244 -28.62 -5.31 -5.30
CA GLY A 244 -27.45 -5.48 -6.18
C GLY A 244 -26.10 -5.38 -5.49
N PHE A 245 -26.09 -5.30 -4.16
CA PHE A 245 -24.91 -5.43 -3.31
C PHE A 245 -25.08 -6.59 -2.36
N ASP A 246 -24.01 -7.34 -2.14
CA ASP A 246 -23.99 -8.46 -1.21
C ASP A 246 -22.66 -8.52 -0.45
N TRP A 247 -22.57 -9.37 0.57
CA TRP A 247 -21.38 -9.61 1.36
C TRP A 247 -20.73 -10.95 0.98
N ASP A 248 -19.50 -10.92 0.46
CA ASP A 248 -18.72 -12.13 0.22
C ASP A 248 -18.08 -12.56 1.54
N GLY A 249 -18.70 -13.53 2.21
CA GLY A 249 -18.19 -14.12 3.46
C GLY A 249 -16.82 -14.80 3.32
N THR A 250 -16.39 -15.17 2.10
CA THR A 250 -15.10 -15.83 1.85
C THR A 250 -13.98 -14.80 1.67
N LYS A 251 -14.29 -13.71 0.97
CA LYS A 251 -13.33 -12.60 0.72
C LYS A 251 -13.41 -11.51 1.79
N HIS A 252 -14.39 -11.60 2.69
CA HIS A 252 -14.72 -10.62 3.73
C HIS A 252 -14.83 -9.18 3.17
N MET A 253 -15.57 -9.01 2.07
CA MET A 253 -15.75 -7.72 1.41
C MET A 253 -17.10 -7.64 0.69
N ILE A 254 -17.49 -6.42 0.29
CA ILE A 254 -18.71 -6.17 -0.48
C ILE A 254 -18.54 -6.65 -1.92
N THR A 255 -19.49 -7.45 -2.40
CA THR A 255 -19.65 -7.80 -3.82
C THR A 255 -20.66 -6.90 -4.49
N VAL A 256 -20.37 -6.59 -5.75
CA VAL A 256 -21.15 -5.69 -6.59
C VAL A 256 -21.43 -6.43 -7.89
N ASP A 257 -22.70 -6.68 -8.16
CA ASP A 257 -23.10 -7.35 -9.41
C ASP A 257 -23.12 -6.40 -10.60
N ASN A 258 -23.36 -5.10 -10.33
CA ASN A 258 -23.43 -4.05 -11.33
C ASN A 258 -22.55 -2.84 -10.97
N GLU A 259 -21.47 -2.63 -11.72
CA GLU A 259 -20.53 -1.53 -11.52
C GLU A 259 -21.20 -0.14 -11.63
N ASN A 260 -22.26 -0.01 -12.44
CA ASN A 260 -23.01 1.25 -12.59
C ASN A 260 -23.79 1.58 -11.31
N ALA A 261 -24.43 0.57 -10.69
CA ALA A 261 -25.13 0.73 -9.43
C ALA A 261 -24.17 1.18 -8.31
N TRP A 262 -22.95 0.65 -8.27
CA TRP A 262 -21.92 1.11 -7.32
C TRP A 262 -21.50 2.56 -7.56
N ASN A 263 -21.29 2.96 -8.82
CA ASN A 263 -20.89 4.33 -9.14
C ASN A 263 -21.99 5.35 -8.80
N GLU A 264 -23.25 5.02 -9.06
CA GLU A 264 -24.39 5.85 -8.66
C GLU A 264 -24.50 5.97 -7.15
N TYR A 265 -24.41 4.85 -6.42
CA TYR A 265 -24.47 4.84 -4.97
C TYR A 265 -23.33 5.66 -4.35
N VAL A 266 -22.08 5.50 -4.81
CA VAL A 266 -20.92 6.25 -4.30
C VAL A 266 -20.98 7.75 -4.63
N ASN A 267 -21.67 8.14 -5.70
CA ASN A 267 -21.91 9.55 -5.99
C ASN A 267 -22.85 10.20 -4.96
N ALA A 268 -23.84 9.46 -4.47
CA ALA A 268 -24.72 9.89 -3.39
C ALA A 268 -24.07 9.74 -1.99
N HIS A 269 -23.25 8.71 -1.79
CA HIS A 269 -22.64 8.32 -0.51
C HIS A 269 -21.12 8.22 -0.64
N LYS A 270 -20.43 9.36 -0.53
CA LYS A 270 -18.97 9.44 -0.79
C LYS A 270 -18.15 8.57 0.18
N GLU A 271 -18.62 8.41 1.39
CA GLU A 271 -18.05 7.58 2.46
C GLU A 271 -18.02 6.09 2.10
N ALA A 272 -18.94 5.61 1.26
CA ALA A 272 -19.00 4.23 0.79
C ALA A 272 -17.83 3.85 -0.12
N ARG A 273 -17.21 4.84 -0.79
CA ARG A 273 -16.12 4.63 -1.77
C ARG A 273 -14.98 3.78 -1.22
N GLN A 274 -14.65 3.95 0.06
CA GLN A 274 -13.53 3.23 0.68
C GLN A 274 -13.80 1.73 0.86
N PHE A 275 -15.06 1.29 0.78
CA PHE A 275 -15.48 -0.09 1.09
C PHE A 275 -15.53 -1.02 -0.13
N ARG A 276 -15.47 -0.50 -1.37
CA ARG A 276 -15.56 -1.30 -2.62
C ARG A 276 -14.67 -2.54 -2.66
N PHE A 277 -13.45 -2.40 -2.14
CA PHE A 277 -12.41 -3.43 -2.15
C PHE A 277 -11.80 -3.63 -0.75
N LYS A 278 -12.49 -3.16 0.29
CA LYS A 278 -11.98 -3.22 1.66
C LYS A 278 -12.32 -4.59 2.25
N VAL A 279 -11.28 -5.30 2.66
CA VAL A 279 -11.41 -6.54 3.43
C VAL A 279 -11.65 -6.18 4.90
N ILE A 280 -12.75 -6.65 5.48
CA ILE A 280 -13.09 -6.51 6.90
C ILE A 280 -13.22 -7.92 7.48
N ALA A 281 -12.08 -8.51 7.83
CA ALA A 281 -12.01 -9.92 8.25
C ALA A 281 -12.76 -10.21 9.57
N ASN A 282 -13.02 -9.21 10.40
CA ASN A 282 -13.77 -9.32 11.65
C ASN A 282 -15.21 -8.79 11.52
N TRP A 283 -15.78 -8.80 10.31
CA TRP A 283 -17.12 -8.26 10.05
C TRP A 283 -18.20 -8.89 10.93
N ASP A 284 -18.19 -10.21 11.11
CA ASP A 284 -19.19 -10.91 11.93
C ASP A 284 -19.15 -10.47 13.40
N ASP A 285 -17.95 -10.21 13.94
CA ASP A 285 -17.79 -9.66 15.29
C ASP A 285 -18.33 -8.23 15.39
N ILE A 286 -18.10 -7.42 14.35
CA ILE A 286 -18.62 -6.05 14.27
C ILE A 286 -20.16 -6.07 14.24
N VAL A 287 -20.76 -6.96 13.45
CA VAL A 287 -22.22 -7.15 13.38
C VAL A 287 -22.77 -7.56 14.75
N ASP A 288 -22.21 -8.59 15.40
CA ASP A 288 -22.66 -9.03 16.74
C ASP A 288 -22.61 -7.90 17.78
N LEU A 289 -21.52 -7.11 17.77
CA LEU A 289 -21.29 -6.11 18.80
C LEU A 289 -22.01 -4.78 18.54
N CYS A 290 -22.24 -4.40 17.28
CA CYS A 290 -22.74 -3.07 16.89
C CYS A 290 -24.18 -3.07 16.37
N ALA A 291 -24.71 -4.18 15.86
CA ALA A 291 -26.03 -4.20 15.20
C ALA A 291 -27.17 -3.71 16.08
N LYS A 292 -27.11 -4.01 17.38
CA LYS A 292 -28.15 -3.65 18.35
C LYS A 292 -28.14 -2.16 18.76
N ASP A 293 -27.11 -1.40 18.38
CA ASP A 293 -26.89 -0.02 18.84
C ASP A 293 -27.13 1.03 17.73
N ARG A 294 -27.73 0.66 16.60
CA ARG A 294 -27.98 1.55 15.46
C ARG A 294 -29.26 2.36 15.69
N ALA A 295 -29.13 3.65 15.95
CA ALA A 295 -30.23 4.62 15.93
C ALA A 295 -30.42 5.19 14.51
N THR A 296 -31.65 5.23 14.00
CA THR A 296 -32.01 5.67 12.63
C THR A 296 -32.28 7.18 12.48
N GLY A 297 -31.81 8.01 13.43
CA GLY A 297 -32.06 9.46 13.44
C GLY A 297 -31.06 10.29 12.62
N HIS A 298 -31.53 11.44 12.09
CA HIS A 298 -30.81 12.42 11.25
C HIS A 298 -29.59 13.13 11.89
N GLY A 299 -29.04 12.60 12.99
CA GLY A 299 -27.89 13.15 13.73
C GLY A 299 -26.78 12.12 13.99
N ALA A 300 -26.74 11.01 13.25
CA ALA A 300 -25.69 10.01 13.39
C ALA A 300 -24.35 10.53 12.82
N GLU A 301 -23.31 10.49 13.64
CA GLU A 301 -21.92 10.86 13.31
C GLU A 301 -21.47 10.19 12.00
N THR A 302 -21.04 10.99 11.02
CA THR A 302 -20.74 10.46 9.69
C THR A 302 -19.44 9.66 9.69
N ALA A 303 -19.29 8.71 8.78
CA ALA A 303 -18.05 7.93 8.69
C ALA A 303 -16.81 8.75 8.31
N MET A 304 -17.02 9.95 7.76
CA MET A 304 -15.96 10.94 7.55
C MET A 304 -15.52 11.56 8.87
N ASP A 305 -16.46 11.90 9.76
CA ASP A 305 -16.17 12.45 11.08
C ASP A 305 -15.41 11.46 11.96
N ALA A 306 -15.68 10.14 11.89
CA ALA A 306 -14.94 9.16 12.67
C ALA A 306 -13.50 8.90 12.16
N ASP A 307 -13.29 8.89 10.84
CA ASP A 307 -11.95 8.80 10.22
C ASP A 307 -11.17 10.11 10.47
N GLU A 308 -11.86 11.25 10.47
CA GLU A 308 -11.31 12.57 10.72
C GLU A 308 -11.05 12.83 12.21
N VAL A 309 -11.90 12.40 13.15
CA VAL A 309 -11.66 12.46 14.62
C VAL A 309 -10.45 11.62 15.00
N MET A 310 -10.29 10.43 14.40
CA MET A 310 -9.05 9.66 14.54
C MET A 310 -7.84 10.35 13.90
N SER A 311 -8.07 11.21 12.92
CA SER A 311 -7.05 12.05 12.29
C SER A 311 -6.82 13.40 12.99
N ARG A 312 -7.76 13.87 13.84
CA ARG A 312 -7.81 15.20 14.50
C ARG A 312 -7.60 15.16 16.01
N GLU A 313 -7.86 14.05 16.70
CA GLU A 313 -7.32 13.81 18.06
C GLU A 313 -5.77 13.73 18.07
N ILE A 314 -5.18 13.80 16.87
CA ILE A 314 -3.76 14.02 16.62
C ILE A 314 -3.35 15.49 16.83
N ASN A 315 -4.29 16.45 16.92
CA ASN A 315 -3.95 17.87 16.81
C ASN A 315 -4.68 18.85 17.75
N GLU A 316 -5.64 18.45 18.58
CA GLU A 316 -6.25 19.37 19.55
C GLU A 316 -6.36 18.73 20.94
N GLY A 317 -5.57 19.27 21.85
CA GLY A 317 -5.52 18.91 23.26
C GLY A 317 -4.75 19.96 24.05
N GLU A 318 -4.97 21.24 23.74
CA GLU A 318 -4.55 22.33 24.61
C GLU A 318 -5.65 23.38 24.62
N LEU A 319 -6.45 23.39 25.70
CA LEU A 319 -7.03 24.57 26.33
C LEU A 319 -7.79 24.16 27.61
N GLY A 320 -7.43 24.80 28.72
CA GLY A 320 -8.34 25.04 29.84
C GLY A 320 -8.15 24.17 31.08
N LEU A 321 -7.19 24.54 31.92
CA LEU A 321 -7.26 24.31 33.37
C LEU A 321 -8.52 25.00 33.92
N GLU A 322 -9.34 24.28 34.66
CA GLU A 322 -10.05 24.84 35.82
C GLU A 322 -10.20 23.77 36.92
N ASP A 323 -9.78 24.21 38.09
CA ASP A 323 -9.63 23.57 39.39
C ASP A 323 -10.98 23.16 40.00
N VAL A 324 -11.09 21.93 40.53
CA VAL A 324 -11.79 21.67 41.80
C VAL A 324 -11.18 20.43 42.50
N SER A 325 -10.46 20.71 43.58
CA SER A 325 -10.20 19.88 44.77
C SER A 325 -11.30 18.85 45.07
N ASP A 326 -10.93 17.60 45.37
CA ASP A 326 -11.28 17.05 46.69
C ASP A 326 -10.46 15.82 47.09
N THR A 327 -10.12 15.86 48.36
CA THR A 327 -9.23 15.00 49.14
C THR A 327 -9.85 13.64 49.41
N ILE A 328 -9.04 12.61 49.70
CA ILE A 328 -9.12 11.82 50.95
C ILE A 328 -7.80 11.02 51.09
N TYR A 329 -7.16 11.26 52.24
CA TYR A 329 -5.97 10.61 52.81
C TYR A 329 -6.13 9.10 53.00
N LEU A 330 -5.02 8.36 53.03
CA LEU A 330 -4.62 7.55 54.20
C LEU A 330 -3.11 7.24 54.15
N ASP A 331 -2.45 7.49 55.30
CA ASP A 331 -1.00 7.46 55.59
C ASP A 331 -0.34 6.06 55.58
N GLU A 332 0.92 6.04 55.11
CA GLU A 332 2.20 5.55 55.72
C GLU A 332 2.14 4.64 56.98
N PRO A 333 3.16 3.78 57.29
CA PRO A 333 4.56 4.25 57.29
C PRO A 333 5.72 3.27 56.99
N GLY A 334 6.82 3.90 56.54
CA GLY A 334 8.11 3.77 57.22
C GLY A 334 9.11 2.72 56.73
N SER A 335 10.21 3.17 56.10
CA SER A 335 11.55 3.22 56.73
C SER A 335 12.66 3.48 55.69
N THR A 336 13.21 4.70 55.74
CA THR A 336 14.64 5.05 55.87
C THR A 336 15.68 3.95 55.54
N THR A 337 16.80 4.13 54.84
CA THR A 337 17.65 5.30 54.56
C THR A 337 18.78 4.86 53.59
N GLN A 338 19.24 5.82 52.76
CA GLN A 338 20.66 6.14 52.50
C GLN A 338 21.57 5.33 51.54
N ARG A 339 22.06 6.10 50.54
CA ARG A 339 23.41 6.21 49.90
C ARG A 339 23.39 5.89 48.41
N ARG A 340 23.41 6.86 47.48
CA ARG A 340 24.35 7.97 47.16
C ARG A 340 25.64 7.49 46.48
N GLY A 341 25.81 7.96 45.23
CA GLY A 341 27.09 8.14 44.51
C GLY A 341 27.44 6.99 43.55
N GLN A 342 27.30 7.13 42.22
CA GLN A 342 28.26 7.78 41.29
C GLN A 342 29.67 7.18 41.45
N SER A 343 30.32 6.58 40.45
CA SER A 343 30.75 7.16 39.16
C SER A 343 31.67 6.10 38.51
N SER A 344 31.42 5.68 37.26
CA SER A 344 32.10 6.08 36.01
C SER A 344 33.43 5.41 35.68
N ALA A 345 33.51 4.96 34.40
CA ALA A 345 34.69 4.70 33.58
C ALA A 345 35.57 3.49 33.99
N SER A 346 36.15 2.68 33.12
CA SER A 346 36.28 2.64 31.66
C SER A 346 36.97 1.30 31.31
N THR A 347 37.00 0.98 30.02
CA THR A 347 38.15 0.35 29.32
C THR A 347 37.85 -1.00 28.66
N SER A 348 38.14 -0.94 27.36
CA SER A 348 38.18 -1.97 26.34
C SER A 348 38.83 -3.29 26.72
N THR A 349 38.27 -4.38 26.18
CA THR A 349 39.06 -5.55 25.76
C THR A 349 38.47 -6.11 24.47
N GLN A 350 39.28 -6.12 23.42
CA GLN A 350 39.09 -6.97 22.24
C GLN A 350 39.23 -8.43 22.66
N SER A 351 38.28 -9.29 22.32
CA SER A 351 38.62 -10.65 21.87
C SER A 351 37.43 -11.45 21.28
N GLN A 352 37.78 -12.16 20.20
CA GLN A 352 37.19 -13.43 19.71
C GLN A 352 35.94 -13.42 18.82
N ARG A 353 36.27 -13.36 17.53
CA ARG A 353 35.62 -14.06 16.41
C ARG A 353 35.14 -15.47 16.83
N ARG A 354 33.83 -15.71 16.88
CA ARG A 354 33.23 -17.05 16.86
C ARG A 354 32.29 -17.22 15.66
N LYS A 355 32.35 -18.44 15.13
CA LYS A 355 31.78 -18.93 13.89
C LYS A 355 30.26 -19.15 14.06
N MET A 356 29.50 -18.46 13.23
CA MET A 356 28.30 -18.89 12.49
C MET A 356 27.47 -20.06 13.03
N GLY A 357 26.20 -19.78 13.34
CA GLY A 357 25.16 -20.80 13.48
C GLY A 357 23.81 -20.24 13.90
N GLU A 358 23.22 -19.31 13.13
CA GLU A 358 21.77 -18.97 13.21
C GLU A 358 21.32 -17.93 12.15
N LYS A 359 21.87 -18.00 10.92
CA LYS A 359 21.52 -17.04 9.84
C LYS A 359 20.38 -17.50 8.92
N ASP A 360 19.88 -18.72 9.12
CA ASP A 360 19.05 -19.36 8.10
C ASP A 360 17.55 -19.06 8.25
N GLY A 361 17.06 -18.71 9.45
CA GLY A 361 15.63 -18.46 9.67
C GLY A 361 15.09 -17.25 8.88
N ILE A 362 15.76 -16.10 9.01
CA ILE A 362 15.30 -14.85 8.36
C ILE A 362 15.56 -14.88 6.85
N ALA A 363 16.68 -15.47 6.42
CA ALA A 363 17.00 -15.65 5.01
C ALA A 363 16.00 -16.59 4.32
N ASN A 364 15.58 -17.67 4.99
CA ASN A 364 14.57 -18.59 4.48
C ASN A 364 13.19 -17.93 4.42
N SER A 365 12.77 -17.17 5.44
CA SER A 365 11.48 -16.46 5.39
C SER A 365 11.44 -15.35 4.32
N LEU A 366 12.56 -14.65 4.08
CA LEU A 366 12.67 -13.69 2.97
C LEU A 366 12.65 -14.38 1.60
N LYS A 367 13.25 -15.57 1.51
CA LYS A 367 13.22 -16.40 0.30
C LYS A 367 11.80 -16.89 0.01
N GLU A 368 11.04 -17.29 1.02
CA GLU A 368 9.63 -17.71 0.89
C GLU A 368 8.72 -16.57 0.43
N VAL A 369 8.91 -15.35 0.95
CA VAL A 369 8.19 -14.16 0.47
C VAL A 369 8.57 -13.82 -0.97
N ALA A 370 9.86 -13.92 -1.31
CA ALA A 370 10.33 -13.70 -2.68
C ALA A 370 9.80 -14.75 -3.66
N GLU A 371 9.72 -16.02 -3.27
CA GLU A 371 9.12 -17.08 -4.08
C GLU A 371 7.61 -16.91 -4.21
N SER A 372 6.92 -16.48 -3.16
CA SER A 372 5.49 -16.18 -3.21
C SER A 372 5.19 -15.02 -4.16
N LEU A 373 6.02 -13.97 -4.15
CA LEU A 373 5.93 -12.87 -5.11
C LEU A 373 6.28 -13.32 -6.54
N LYS A 374 7.27 -14.21 -6.71
CA LYS A 374 7.63 -14.78 -8.02
C LYS A 374 6.48 -15.62 -8.60
N ARG A 375 5.83 -16.46 -7.78
CA ARG A 375 4.65 -17.25 -8.17
C ARG A 375 3.46 -16.36 -8.50
N LEU A 376 3.29 -15.26 -7.77
CA LEU A 376 2.22 -14.30 -8.00
C LEU A 376 2.48 -13.54 -9.32
N VAL A 377 3.72 -13.13 -9.60
CA VAL A 377 4.12 -12.55 -10.91
C VAL A 377 3.93 -13.57 -12.04
N GLN A 378 4.33 -14.83 -11.86
CA GLN A 378 4.12 -15.90 -12.84
C GLN A 378 2.63 -16.25 -13.06
N ALA A 379 1.79 -16.11 -12.04
CA ALA A 379 0.35 -16.29 -12.14
C ALA A 379 -0.35 -15.10 -12.82
N PHE A 380 0.31 -13.93 -12.87
CA PHE A 380 -0.13 -12.78 -13.67
C PHE A 380 0.52 -12.74 -15.07
N ASP A 381 1.68 -13.38 -15.25
CA ASP A 381 2.29 -13.70 -16.55
C ASP A 381 1.61 -14.95 -17.15
N ILE A 382 0.35 -14.79 -17.55
CA ILE A 382 0.02 -15.31 -18.88
C ILE A 382 0.72 -14.32 -19.81
N ALA A 383 1.98 -14.60 -20.11
CA ALA A 383 2.70 -13.91 -21.15
C ALA A 383 1.87 -14.09 -22.42
N ILE A 384 1.08 -13.08 -22.76
CA ILE A 384 0.66 -12.90 -24.14
C ILE A 384 1.98 -12.61 -24.84
N ASP A 385 2.53 -13.65 -25.44
CA ASP A 385 3.64 -13.53 -26.37
C ASP A 385 3.22 -12.46 -27.38
N GLU A 386 3.82 -11.26 -27.26
CA GLU A 386 3.44 -10.09 -28.08
C GLU A 386 3.55 -10.46 -29.56
N ASP A 387 4.51 -11.32 -29.92
CA ASP A 387 4.65 -11.82 -31.28
C ASP A 387 3.49 -12.76 -31.64
N ALA A 388 3.07 -13.65 -30.75
CA ALA A 388 1.90 -14.51 -30.99
C ALA A 388 0.59 -13.69 -31.12
N PHE A 389 0.39 -12.67 -30.29
CA PHE A 389 -0.78 -11.78 -30.37
C PHE A 389 -0.77 -10.93 -31.65
N ILE A 390 0.40 -10.41 -32.05
CA ILE A 390 0.54 -9.70 -33.32
C ILE A 390 0.23 -10.63 -34.50
N GLN A 391 0.76 -11.86 -34.48
CA GLN A 391 0.44 -12.87 -35.51
C GLN A 391 -1.04 -13.21 -35.54
N GLU A 392 -1.69 -13.28 -34.37
CA GLU A 392 -3.11 -13.55 -34.24
C GLU A 392 -3.98 -12.40 -34.77
N VAL A 393 -3.61 -11.15 -34.48
CA VAL A 393 -4.26 -9.95 -35.05
C VAL A 393 -4.11 -9.91 -36.57
N LEU A 394 -2.92 -10.22 -37.09
CA LEU A 394 -2.66 -10.22 -38.54
C LEU A 394 -3.42 -11.34 -39.24
N ALA A 395 -3.45 -12.54 -38.66
CA ALA A 395 -4.20 -13.68 -39.19
C ALA A 395 -5.71 -13.37 -39.23
N GLU A 396 -6.23 -12.77 -38.16
CA GLU A 396 -7.65 -12.42 -38.08
C GLU A 396 -8.03 -11.29 -39.05
N ALA A 397 -7.18 -10.27 -39.16
CA ALA A 397 -7.39 -9.16 -40.11
C ALA A 397 -7.37 -9.62 -41.57
N ALA A 398 -6.59 -10.67 -41.90
CA ALA A 398 -6.56 -11.27 -43.22
C ALA A 398 -7.86 -12.02 -43.57
N LEU A 399 -8.61 -12.48 -42.57
CA LEU A 399 -9.89 -13.18 -42.76
C LEU A 399 -11.10 -12.23 -42.95
N ILE A 400 -10.90 -10.92 -42.87
CA ILE A 400 -11.98 -9.94 -43.05
C ILE A 400 -12.15 -9.66 -44.55
N PRO A 401 -13.27 -10.05 -45.17
CA PRO A 401 -13.47 -9.86 -46.61
C PRO A 401 -13.70 -8.37 -46.95
N ASN A 402 -13.41 -7.99 -48.19
CA ASN A 402 -13.79 -6.70 -48.78
C ASN A 402 -13.20 -5.43 -48.14
N LEU A 403 -12.07 -5.51 -47.43
CA LEU A 403 -11.34 -4.33 -46.97
C LEU A 403 -10.32 -3.86 -48.02
N ASN A 404 -10.29 -2.55 -48.30
CA ASN A 404 -9.19 -1.95 -49.08
C ASN A 404 -7.94 -1.76 -48.21
N GLN A 405 -6.77 -1.50 -48.81
CA GLN A 405 -5.49 -1.40 -48.11
C GLN A 405 -5.50 -0.42 -46.93
N HIS A 406 -6.19 0.71 -47.09
CA HIS A 406 -6.28 1.75 -46.06
C HIS A 406 -7.21 1.31 -44.91
N GLN A 407 -8.35 0.70 -45.23
CA GLN A 407 -9.26 0.13 -44.24
C GLN A 407 -8.62 -1.05 -43.50
N TRP A 408 -7.88 -1.90 -44.18
CA TRP A 408 -7.14 -3.02 -43.58
C TRP A 408 -6.11 -2.53 -42.56
N THR A 409 -5.35 -1.49 -42.90
CA THR A 409 -4.36 -0.88 -42.00
C THR A 409 -5.03 -0.30 -40.75
N LYS A 410 -6.19 0.37 -40.91
CA LYS A 410 -6.97 0.87 -39.78
C LYS A 410 -7.57 -0.28 -38.93
N ALA A 411 -8.02 -1.36 -39.57
CA ALA A 411 -8.54 -2.55 -38.89
C ALA A 411 -7.47 -3.22 -38.03
N VAL A 412 -6.27 -3.45 -38.57
CA VAL A 412 -5.14 -4.02 -37.80
C VAL A 412 -4.81 -3.16 -36.59
N LYS A 413 -4.73 -1.84 -36.78
CA LYS A 413 -4.47 -0.91 -35.68
C LYS A 413 -5.56 -0.99 -34.61
N TRP A 414 -6.83 -0.93 -35.02
CA TRP A 414 -7.97 -0.99 -34.10
C TRP A 414 -8.05 -2.33 -33.36
N LEU A 415 -7.78 -3.46 -34.03
CA LEU A 415 -7.75 -4.78 -33.40
C LEU A 415 -6.59 -4.95 -32.41
N SER A 416 -5.48 -4.26 -32.64
CA SER A 416 -4.31 -4.28 -31.75
C SER A 416 -4.46 -3.40 -30.50
N ASP A 417 -5.45 -2.51 -30.44
CA ASP A 417 -5.61 -1.55 -29.33
C ASP A 417 -6.02 -2.26 -28.02
N THR A 418 -6.86 -3.30 -28.08
CA THR A 418 -7.25 -4.10 -26.91
C THR A 418 -7.50 -5.58 -27.28
N PRO A 419 -7.11 -6.55 -26.43
CA PRO A 419 -7.40 -7.98 -26.66
C PRO A 419 -8.89 -8.31 -26.80
N LYS A 420 -9.77 -7.48 -26.22
CA LYS A 420 -11.23 -7.63 -26.33
C LYS A 420 -11.73 -7.40 -27.75
N GLN A 421 -11.15 -6.45 -28.50
CA GLN A 421 -11.56 -6.19 -29.89
C GLN A 421 -11.28 -7.39 -30.78
N LEU A 422 -10.09 -8.01 -30.64
CA LEU A 422 -9.74 -9.23 -31.35
C LEU A 422 -10.68 -10.39 -31.02
N ALA A 423 -10.99 -10.60 -29.73
CA ALA A 423 -11.89 -11.66 -29.30
C ALA A 423 -13.31 -11.53 -29.86
N ILE A 424 -13.83 -10.30 -29.93
CA ILE A 424 -15.17 -10.03 -30.51
C ILE A 424 -15.16 -10.35 -32.01
N VAL A 425 -14.16 -9.88 -32.76
CA VAL A 425 -14.09 -10.12 -34.21
C VAL A 425 -13.89 -11.60 -34.52
N LYS A 426 -13.13 -12.33 -33.71
CA LYS A 426 -12.99 -13.79 -33.80
C LYS A 426 -14.31 -14.54 -33.64
N ALA A 427 -15.17 -14.09 -32.73
CA ALA A 427 -16.46 -14.72 -32.46
C ALA A 427 -17.52 -14.42 -33.54
N LEU A 428 -17.29 -13.45 -34.43
CA LEU A 428 -18.24 -13.10 -35.47
C LEU A 428 -18.15 -14.05 -36.68
N PRO A 429 -19.29 -14.38 -37.32
CA PRO A 429 -19.28 -15.03 -38.64
C PRO A 429 -18.52 -14.19 -39.67
N ILE A 430 -17.76 -14.82 -40.56
CA ILE A 430 -16.90 -14.16 -41.58
C ILE A 430 -17.68 -13.09 -42.36
N GLU A 431 -18.91 -13.40 -42.76
CA GLU A 431 -19.86 -12.53 -43.46
C GLU A 431 -20.11 -11.18 -42.75
N LYS A 432 -20.03 -11.16 -41.41
CA LYS A 432 -20.35 -10.00 -40.57
C LYS A 432 -19.13 -9.22 -40.08
N LYS A 433 -17.92 -9.75 -40.23
CA LYS A 433 -16.68 -9.12 -39.74
C LYS A 433 -16.42 -7.78 -40.43
N ALA A 434 -16.59 -7.72 -41.75
CA ALA A 434 -16.32 -6.51 -42.53
C ALA A 434 -17.24 -5.35 -42.11
N ALA A 435 -18.55 -5.59 -42.05
CA ALA A 435 -19.52 -4.58 -41.63
C ALA A 435 -19.25 -4.08 -40.21
N TYR A 436 -18.98 -4.99 -39.26
CA TYR A 436 -18.70 -4.63 -37.87
C TYR A 436 -17.40 -3.84 -37.70
N VAL A 437 -16.33 -4.23 -38.39
CA VAL A 437 -15.06 -3.52 -38.31
C VAL A 437 -15.18 -2.13 -38.94
N LEU A 438 -15.85 -2.01 -40.09
CA LEU A 438 -16.07 -0.75 -40.79
C LEU A 438 -16.80 0.31 -39.95
N THR A 439 -17.71 -0.06 -39.04
CA THR A 439 -18.36 0.93 -38.13
C THR A 439 -17.41 1.53 -37.11
N HIS A 440 -16.24 0.93 -36.88
CA HIS A 440 -15.26 1.36 -35.88
C HIS A 440 -13.99 1.97 -36.48
N ILE A 441 -13.76 1.76 -37.79
CA ILE A 441 -12.57 2.27 -38.50
C ILE A 441 -12.88 3.35 -39.54
N SER A 442 -14.17 3.66 -39.77
CA SER A 442 -14.62 4.69 -40.71
C SER A 442 -13.97 6.04 -40.40
#